data_AF-A0A7W6F761-F1
#
_entry.id   AF-A0A7W6F761-F1
#
_cell.length_a   1.000
_cell.length_b   1.000
_cell.length_c   1.000
_cell.angle_alpha   90.00
_cell.angle_beta   90.00
_cell.angle_gamma   90.00
#
_symmetry.space_group_name_H-M   'P 1'
#
loop_
_entity.id
_entity.type
_entity.pdbx_description
1 polymer ?
#
loop_
_entity_poly.entity_id
_entity_poly.type
_entity_poly.pdbx_seq_one_letter_code
_entity_poly.pdbx_strand_id
1 'polypeptide(L)'
;MSNFSLQLFCNRTVAAGTISHADVRILRDERLENGLEHRDEVDLLLALDRAVTDKDARFADLLAALVVDFAVWSETPHGRIDSEMAGWLVASIAGRTGPTPTGARIAMEIVREAETTDEGMMAFALEANRWTRRPAATRSHSFALAA
;
A
#
# COMPACT_ATOMS: atom_id res chain seq x y z
N MET A 1 -5.28 -3.09 17.61
CA MET A 1 -5.01 -1.66 17.96
C MET A 1 -6.29 -0.82 17.76
N SER A 2 -6.52 0.32 18.43
CA SER A 2 -7.67 1.19 18.05
C SER A 2 -7.34 1.99 16.79
N ASN A 3 -8.12 1.83 15.71
CA ASN A 3 -7.98 2.54 14.42
C ASN A 3 -7.75 4.07 14.59
N PHE A 4 -8.39 4.69 15.60
CA PHE A 4 -8.22 6.10 15.97
C PHE A 4 -6.75 6.51 16.24
N SER A 5 -5.96 5.61 16.83
CA SER A 5 -4.54 5.82 17.14
C SER A 5 -3.71 6.05 15.87
N LEU A 6 -3.94 5.21 14.85
CA LEU A 6 -3.26 5.30 13.56
C LEU A 6 -3.72 6.53 12.77
N GLN A 7 -5.03 6.82 12.79
CA GLN A 7 -5.60 8.02 12.16
C GLN A 7 -4.99 9.32 12.68
N LEU A 8 -4.80 9.45 14.00
CA LEU A 8 -4.14 10.62 14.59
C LEU A 8 -2.69 10.79 14.11
N PHE A 9 -1.95 9.68 14.01
CA PHE A 9 -0.60 9.69 13.47
C PHE A 9 -0.57 10.16 12.01
N CYS A 10 -1.43 9.59 11.16
CA CYS A 10 -1.52 9.98 9.75
C CYS A 10 -1.88 11.47 9.61
N ASN A 11 -2.87 11.96 10.37
CA ASN A 11 -3.27 13.37 10.33
C ASN A 11 -2.12 14.32 10.72
N ARG A 12 -1.38 14.00 11.79
CA ARG A 12 -0.21 14.79 12.21
C ARG A 12 0.87 14.80 11.13
N THR A 13 1.13 13.65 10.53
CA THR A 13 2.19 13.46 9.54
C THR A 13 1.86 14.17 8.22
N VAL A 14 0.61 14.09 7.78
CA VAL A 14 0.11 14.86 6.63
C VAL A 14 0.20 16.36 6.89
N ALA A 15 -0.15 16.82 8.10
CA ALA A 15 -0.01 18.24 8.46
C ALA A 15 1.45 18.71 8.50
N ALA A 16 2.39 17.84 8.90
CA ALA A 16 3.82 18.13 8.86
C ALA A 16 4.40 18.08 7.44
N GLY A 17 3.79 17.30 6.54
CA GLY A 17 4.21 17.17 5.14
C GLY A 17 5.50 16.36 4.93
N THR A 18 6.02 15.72 5.98
CA THR A 18 7.24 14.91 5.93
C THR A 18 7.10 13.67 6.83
N ILE A 19 7.72 12.55 6.44
CA ILE A 19 7.85 11.33 7.26
C ILE A 19 9.33 11.14 7.59
N SER A 20 9.71 11.38 8.84
CA SER A 20 11.09 11.20 9.30
C SER A 20 11.39 9.75 9.70
N HIS A 21 12.67 9.43 9.87
CA HIS A 21 13.08 8.15 10.44
C HIS A 21 12.47 7.87 11.83
N ALA A 22 12.33 8.92 12.66
CA ALA A 22 11.72 8.78 13.97
C ALA A 22 10.23 8.42 13.86
N ASP A 23 9.52 9.03 12.90
CA ASP A 23 8.11 8.72 12.64
C ASP A 23 7.93 7.27 12.18
N VAL A 24 8.82 6.76 11.31
CA VAL A 24 8.80 5.36 10.87
C VAL A 24 9.02 4.41 12.05
N ARG A 25 9.93 4.75 12.98
CA ARG A 25 10.16 3.95 14.19
C ARG A 25 8.97 3.95 15.12
N ILE A 26 8.37 5.10 15.38
CA ILE A 26 7.16 5.21 16.22
C ILE A 26 6.01 4.40 15.60
N LEU A 27 5.83 4.52 14.28
CA LEU A 27 4.80 3.77 13.57
C LEU A 27 5.00 2.25 13.72
N ARG A 28 6.23 1.77 13.52
CA ARG A 28 6.54 0.35 13.66
C ARG A 28 6.45 -0.15 15.11
N ASP A 29 7.14 0.52 16.02
CA ASP A 29 7.38 0.03 17.38
C ASP A 29 6.18 0.28 18.32
N GLU A 30 5.43 1.37 18.13
CA GLU A 30 4.34 1.75 19.05
C GLU A 30 2.94 1.50 18.50
N ARG A 31 2.79 1.38 17.17
CA ARG A 31 1.47 1.32 16.53
C ARG A 31 1.25 0.00 15.79
N LEU A 32 2.28 -0.53 15.13
CA LEU A 32 2.17 -1.70 14.26
C LEU A 32 2.97 -2.90 14.78
N GLU A 33 3.13 -3.03 16.11
CA GLU A 33 3.84 -4.15 16.74
C GLU A 33 3.24 -5.51 16.35
N ASN A 34 1.91 -5.57 16.19
CA ASN A 34 1.17 -6.77 15.77
C ASN A 34 0.87 -6.82 14.26
N GLY A 35 1.41 -5.88 13.47
CA GLY A 35 1.05 -5.73 12.06
C GLY A 35 -0.27 -5.01 11.82
N LEU A 36 -0.87 -5.23 10.65
CA LEU A 36 -2.18 -4.68 10.27
C LEU A 36 -3.28 -5.71 10.56
N GLU A 37 -4.40 -5.25 11.11
CA GLU A 37 -5.52 -6.11 11.49
C GLU A 37 -6.72 -5.91 10.53
N HIS A 38 -6.84 -4.73 9.91
CA HIS A 38 -8.02 -4.36 9.12
C HIS A 38 -7.68 -3.67 7.78
N ARG A 39 -8.56 -3.88 6.80
CA ARG A 39 -8.48 -3.24 5.47
C ARG A 39 -8.40 -1.70 5.56
N ASP A 40 -9.12 -1.09 6.48
CA ASP A 40 -9.09 0.36 6.71
C ASP A 40 -7.68 0.89 7.07
N GLU A 41 -6.87 0.10 7.76
CA GLU A 41 -5.52 0.49 8.16
C GLU A 41 -4.56 0.47 6.97
N VAL A 42 -4.71 -0.52 6.09
CA VAL A 42 -4.02 -0.59 4.80
C VAL A 42 -4.37 0.63 3.95
N ASP A 43 -5.66 0.93 3.83
CA ASP A 43 -6.15 2.07 3.04
C ASP A 43 -5.61 3.40 3.57
N LEU A 44 -5.58 3.55 4.90
CA LEU A 44 -5.07 4.73 5.57
C LEU A 44 -3.56 4.93 5.32
N LEU A 45 -2.76 3.85 5.39
CA LEU A 45 -1.32 3.93 5.14
C LEU A 45 -0.99 4.15 3.65
N LEU A 46 -1.75 3.53 2.74
CA LEU A 46 -1.64 3.81 1.30
C LEU A 46 -2.04 5.25 0.97
N ALA A 47 -3.03 5.81 1.67
CA ALA A 47 -3.39 7.22 1.56
C ALA A 47 -2.25 8.12 2.08
N LEU A 48 -1.61 7.75 3.20
CA LEU A 48 -0.46 8.48 3.74
C LEU A 48 0.72 8.49 2.76
N ASP A 49 1.04 7.35 2.14
CA ASP A 49 2.10 7.24 1.11
C ASP A 49 1.86 8.20 -0.07
N ARG A 50 0.61 8.42 -0.45
CA ARG A 50 0.23 9.37 -1.51
C ARG A 50 0.28 10.82 -1.06
N ALA A 51 -0.15 11.09 0.17
CA ALA A 51 -0.29 12.44 0.70
C ALA A 51 1.08 13.08 0.99
N VAL A 52 2.07 12.27 1.38
CA VAL A 52 3.40 12.76 1.77
C VAL A 52 4.46 12.29 0.77
N THR A 53 5.03 13.25 0.03
CA THR A 53 6.07 12.99 -0.97
C THR A 53 7.47 13.01 -0.39
N ASP A 54 7.71 13.82 0.64
CA ASP A 54 8.97 13.86 1.39
C ASP A 54 8.94 12.83 2.53
N LYS A 55 9.57 11.68 2.32
CA LYS A 55 9.52 10.56 3.26
C LYS A 55 10.82 9.77 3.28
N ASP A 56 11.20 9.31 4.46
CA ASP A 56 12.31 8.37 4.62
C ASP A 56 12.03 7.09 3.81
N ALA A 57 13.04 6.60 3.08
CA ALA A 57 12.92 5.41 2.23
C ALA A 57 12.41 4.18 3.01
N ARG A 58 12.71 4.10 4.31
CA ARG A 58 12.25 3.00 5.17
C ARG A 58 10.74 2.97 5.36
N PHE A 59 10.05 4.09 5.15
CA PHE A 59 8.59 4.08 5.18
C PHE A 59 8.03 3.21 4.04
N ALA A 60 8.62 3.29 2.85
CA ALA A 60 8.21 2.46 1.71
C ALA A 60 8.49 0.97 1.97
N ASP A 61 9.63 0.65 2.60
CA ASP A 61 9.97 -0.73 2.98
C ASP A 61 9.01 -1.27 4.06
N LEU A 62 8.73 -0.47 5.09
CA LEU A 62 7.79 -0.84 6.15
C LEU A 62 6.38 -1.05 5.59
N LEU A 63 5.89 -0.11 4.78
CA LEU A 63 4.56 -0.20 4.20
C LEU A 63 4.42 -1.44 3.31
N ALA A 64 5.45 -1.75 2.54
CA ALA A 64 5.42 -2.93 1.69
C ALA A 64 5.37 -4.22 2.50
N ALA A 65 6.24 -4.36 3.51
CA ALA A 65 6.22 -5.52 4.39
C ALA A 65 4.85 -5.72 5.06
N LEU A 66 4.26 -4.66 5.60
CA LEU A 66 2.98 -4.74 6.31
C LEU A 66 1.80 -5.09 5.40
N VAL A 67 1.73 -4.50 4.21
CA VAL A 67 0.61 -4.77 3.29
C VAL A 67 0.72 -6.17 2.68
N VAL A 68 1.95 -6.63 2.37
CA VAL A 68 2.17 -8.01 1.91
C VAL A 68 1.82 -9.01 3.01
N ASP A 69 2.27 -8.76 4.24
CA ASP A 69 1.98 -9.62 5.38
C ASP A 69 0.46 -9.72 5.64
N PHE A 70 -0.23 -8.58 5.63
CA PHE A 70 -1.69 -8.54 5.70
C PHE A 70 -2.34 -9.33 4.55
N ALA A 71 -2.03 -8.97 3.30
CA ALA A 71 -2.71 -9.53 2.14
C ALA A 71 -2.53 -11.05 2.02
N VAL A 72 -1.34 -11.57 2.34
CA VAL A 72 -0.99 -12.97 2.11
C VAL A 72 -1.25 -13.83 3.34
N TRP A 73 -1.00 -13.31 4.55
CA TRP A 73 -0.97 -14.10 5.77
C TRP A 73 -2.08 -13.78 6.78
N SER A 74 -2.81 -12.66 6.65
CA SER A 74 -3.86 -12.33 7.65
C SER A 74 -5.21 -12.99 7.39
N GLU A 75 -5.59 -13.20 6.12
CA GLU A 75 -6.89 -13.78 5.76
C GLU A 75 -6.77 -15.29 5.48
N THR A 76 -7.74 -16.06 6.00
CA THR A 76 -7.80 -17.51 5.80
C THR A 76 -8.67 -17.85 4.59
N PRO A 77 -8.22 -18.70 3.65
CA PRO A 77 -6.97 -19.46 3.65
C PRO A 77 -5.74 -18.62 3.29
N HIS A 78 -4.66 -18.78 4.06
CA HIS A 78 -3.39 -18.10 3.85
C HIS A 78 -2.76 -18.43 2.49
N GLY A 79 -1.94 -17.52 1.97
CA GLY A 79 -1.23 -17.71 0.70
C GLY A 79 -2.10 -17.51 -0.54
N ARG A 80 -3.38 -17.15 -0.38
CA ARG A 80 -4.32 -17.01 -1.50
C ARG A 80 -4.95 -15.62 -1.53
N ILE A 81 -4.81 -14.96 -2.68
CA ILE A 81 -5.54 -13.74 -3.00
C ILE A 81 -6.73 -14.12 -3.87
N ASP A 82 -7.93 -14.08 -3.30
CA ASP A 82 -9.18 -14.27 -4.05
C ASP A 82 -9.61 -12.99 -4.78
N SER A 83 -10.70 -13.08 -5.56
CA SER A 83 -11.18 -11.97 -6.37
C SER A 83 -11.71 -10.80 -5.54
N GLU A 84 -12.22 -11.03 -4.32
CA GLU A 84 -12.69 -9.95 -3.45
C GLU A 84 -11.51 -9.16 -2.89
N MET A 85 -10.53 -9.87 -2.31
CA MET A 85 -9.30 -9.28 -1.81
C MET A 85 -8.52 -8.59 -2.92
N ALA A 86 -8.42 -9.22 -4.10
CA ALA A 86 -7.81 -8.62 -5.29
C ALA A 86 -8.52 -7.32 -5.69
N GLY A 87 -9.84 -7.34 -5.80
CA GLY A 87 -10.63 -6.16 -6.19
C GLY A 87 -10.41 -4.98 -5.24
N TRP A 88 -10.44 -5.25 -3.93
CA TRP A 88 -10.15 -4.23 -2.92
C TRP A 88 -8.70 -3.74 -3.01
N LEU A 89 -7.69 -4.62 -3.00
CA LEU A 89 -6.28 -4.24 -3.10
C LEU A 89 -5.97 -3.42 -4.35
N VAL A 90 -6.53 -3.81 -5.50
CA VAL A 90 -6.37 -3.08 -6.77
C VAL A 90 -6.93 -1.67 -6.63
N ALA A 91 -8.15 -1.50 -6.12
CA ALA A 91 -8.75 -0.19 -5.90
C ALA A 91 -7.92 0.65 -4.91
N SER A 92 -7.51 0.04 -3.80
CA SER A 92 -6.75 0.67 -2.73
C SER A 92 -5.35 1.08 -3.14
N ILE A 93 -4.65 0.30 -3.98
CA ILE A 93 -3.30 0.60 -4.49
C ILE A 93 -3.36 1.56 -5.69
N ALA A 94 -4.34 1.42 -6.58
CA ALA A 94 -4.53 2.35 -7.69
C ALA A 94 -4.81 3.76 -7.19
N GLY A 95 -5.70 3.90 -6.19
CA GLY A 95 -6.18 5.20 -5.75
C GLY A 95 -6.78 6.03 -6.90
N ARG A 96 -6.98 7.33 -6.69
CA ARG A 96 -7.65 8.20 -7.68
C ARG A 96 -6.77 8.64 -8.85
N THR A 97 -5.46 8.68 -8.65
CA THR A 97 -4.50 9.27 -9.61
C THR A 97 -3.55 8.22 -10.22
N GLY A 98 -3.81 6.94 -9.96
CA GLY A 98 -2.90 5.85 -10.28
C GLY A 98 -1.90 5.54 -9.16
N PRO A 99 -1.23 4.38 -9.25
CA PRO A 99 -0.40 3.84 -8.18
C PRO A 99 0.88 4.66 -7.97
N THR A 100 1.28 4.80 -6.71
CA THR A 100 2.59 5.35 -6.34
C THR A 100 3.71 4.36 -6.67
N PRO A 101 4.98 4.79 -6.71
CA PRO A 101 6.12 3.86 -6.81
C PRO A 101 6.09 2.78 -5.72
N THR A 102 5.76 3.16 -4.48
CA THR A 102 5.56 2.22 -3.37
C THR A 102 4.40 1.27 -3.65
N GLY A 103 3.23 1.79 -4.05
CA GLY A 103 2.05 0.97 -4.34
C GLY A 103 2.28 -0.05 -5.46
N ALA A 104 2.96 0.34 -6.54
CA ALA A 104 3.32 -0.60 -7.61
C ALA A 104 4.29 -1.69 -7.14
N ARG A 105 5.24 -1.34 -6.26
CA ARG A 105 6.13 -2.31 -5.61
C ARG A 105 5.34 -3.29 -4.76
N ILE A 106 4.42 -2.79 -3.92
CA ILE A 106 3.53 -3.61 -3.09
C ILE A 106 2.76 -4.62 -3.93
N ALA A 107 2.12 -4.17 -5.01
CA ALA A 107 1.37 -5.06 -5.89
C ALA A 107 2.23 -6.20 -6.46
N MET A 108 3.47 -5.89 -6.86
CA MET A 108 4.42 -6.90 -7.34
C MET A 108 4.89 -7.86 -6.25
N GLU A 109 5.06 -7.39 -5.01
CA GLU A 109 5.46 -8.23 -3.89
C GLU A 109 4.33 -9.17 -3.46
N ILE A 110 3.08 -8.70 -3.39
CA ILE A 110 1.91 -9.55 -3.11
C ILE A 110 1.82 -10.70 -4.12
N VAL A 111 1.92 -10.39 -5.41
CA VAL A 111 1.87 -11.39 -6.49
C VAL A 111 3.01 -12.40 -6.41
N ARG A 112 4.18 -12.00 -5.88
CA ARG A 112 5.34 -12.90 -5.73
C ARG A 112 5.24 -13.80 -4.51
N GLU A 113 4.67 -13.27 -3.42
CA GLU A 113 4.59 -13.95 -2.14
C GLU A 113 3.37 -14.89 -2.06
N ALA A 114 2.26 -14.51 -2.69
CA ALA A 114 1.06 -15.34 -2.72
C ALA A 114 1.27 -16.63 -3.55
N GLU A 115 0.88 -17.77 -2.98
CA GLU A 115 0.88 -19.07 -3.65
C GLU A 115 -0.12 -19.11 -4.81
N THR A 116 -1.28 -18.49 -4.61
CA THR A 116 -2.31 -18.35 -5.65
C THR A 116 -2.84 -16.92 -5.67
N THR A 117 -2.98 -16.35 -6.87
CA THR A 117 -3.42 -14.96 -7.05
C THR A 117 -4.47 -14.88 -8.15
N ASP A 118 -5.53 -14.11 -7.90
CA ASP A 118 -6.51 -13.72 -8.91
C ASP A 118 -5.86 -13.04 -10.13
N GLU A 119 -6.36 -13.35 -11.33
CA GLU A 119 -5.80 -12.84 -12.58
C GLU A 119 -5.84 -11.30 -12.67
N GLY A 120 -6.86 -10.67 -12.07
CA GLY A 120 -6.99 -9.22 -11.99
C GLY A 120 -5.86 -8.57 -11.20
N MET A 121 -5.46 -9.16 -10.08
CA MET A 121 -4.33 -8.67 -9.28
C MET A 121 -3.00 -8.81 -10.02
N MET A 122 -2.79 -9.94 -10.72
CA MET A 122 -1.61 -10.15 -11.57
C MET A 122 -1.52 -9.11 -12.69
N ALA A 123 -2.62 -8.91 -13.42
CA ALA A 123 -2.69 -7.93 -14.51
C ALA A 123 -2.43 -6.51 -14.01
N PHE A 124 -3.03 -6.15 -12.87
CA PHE A 124 -2.81 -4.86 -12.23
C PHE A 124 -1.35 -4.64 -11.82
N ALA A 125 -0.72 -5.61 -11.15
CA ALA A 125 0.67 -5.46 -10.69
C ALA A 125 1.64 -5.21 -11.86
N LEU A 126 1.45 -5.93 -12.97
CA LEU A 126 2.25 -5.73 -14.19
C LEU A 126 2.05 -4.33 -14.78
N GLU A 127 0.81 -3.84 -14.86
CA GLU A 127 0.54 -2.50 -15.39
C GLU A 127 1.01 -1.40 -14.44
N ALA A 128 0.84 -1.55 -13.12
CA ALA A 128 1.32 -0.61 -12.11
C ALA A 128 2.86 -0.46 -12.16
N ASN A 129 3.59 -1.56 -12.34
CA ASN A 129 5.05 -1.54 -12.50
C ASN A 129 5.48 -0.86 -13.81
N ARG A 130 4.76 -1.10 -14.91
CA ARG A 130 5.00 -0.37 -16.18
C ARG A 130 4.71 1.12 -16.03
N TRP A 131 3.62 1.48 -15.38
CA TRP A 131 3.19 2.85 -15.13
C TRP A 131 4.24 3.66 -14.38
N THR A 132 4.78 3.11 -13.29
CA THR A 132 5.76 3.80 -12.46
C THR A 132 7.13 3.96 -13.14
N ARG A 133 7.45 3.12 -14.13
CA ARG A 133 8.62 3.29 -15.01
C ARG A 133 8.46 4.38 -16.07
N ARG A 134 7.24 4.85 -16.35
CA ARG A 134 7.02 5.96 -17.30
C ARG A 134 7.51 7.28 -16.69
N PRO A 135 8.02 8.22 -17.51
CA PRO A 135 8.35 9.57 -17.07
C PRO A 135 7.15 10.25 -16.40
N ALA A 136 7.38 11.03 -15.33
CA ALA A 136 6.30 11.67 -14.57
C ALA A 136 5.38 12.54 -15.45
N ALA A 137 5.93 13.19 -16.48
CA ALA A 137 5.17 14.00 -17.45
C ALA A 137 4.14 13.19 -18.29
N THR A 138 4.29 11.86 -18.38
CA THR A 138 3.43 10.98 -19.18
C THR A 138 2.36 10.27 -18.34
N ARG A 139 2.41 10.41 -17.00
CA ARG A 139 1.46 9.77 -16.06
C ARG A 139 0.10 10.48 -15.98
N SER A 140 -0.15 11.47 -16.84
CA SER A 140 -1.40 12.26 -16.86
C SER A 140 -2.56 11.57 -17.58
N HIS A 141 -2.32 10.48 -18.31
CA HIS A 141 -3.37 9.71 -18.98
C HIS A 141 -3.91 8.65 -18.02
N SER A 142 -5.17 8.72 -17.59
CA SER A 142 -5.83 7.81 -16.62
C SER A 142 -5.27 6.40 -16.62
N PHE A 143 -4.90 5.91 -15.43
CA PHE A 143 -4.55 4.51 -15.22
C PHE A 143 -5.77 3.65 -15.60
N ALA A 144 -5.65 2.86 -16.67
CA ALA A 144 -6.79 2.22 -17.35
C ALA A 144 -7.53 1.17 -16.50
N LEU A 145 -6.92 0.71 -15.40
CA LEU A 145 -7.47 -0.28 -14.47
C LEU A 145 -7.98 0.32 -13.15
N ALA A 146 -8.10 1.67 -13.05
CA ALA A 146 -8.64 2.36 -11.86
C ALA A 146 -10.15 2.67 -11.97
N ALA A 147 -10.86 2.07 -12.93
CA ALA A 147 -12.27 2.34 -13.22
C ALA A 147 -13.20 1.33 -12.55
#